data_AF-A0A316C0Z9-F1
#
_entry.id   AF-A0A316C0Z9-F1
#
_cell.length_a   1.000
_cell.length_b   1.000
_cell.length_c   1.000
_cell.angle_alpha   90.00
_cell.angle_beta   90.00
_cell.angle_gamma   90.00
#
_symmetry.space_group_name_H-M   'P 1'
#
loop_
_entity.id
_entity.type
_entity.pdbx_description
1 polymer ?
#
loop_
_entity_poly.entity_id
_entity_poly.type
_entity_poly.pdbx_seq_one_letter_code
_entity_poly.pdbx_strand_id
1 'polypeptide(L)' 'MNALAFGGCLAACSLVGLAIGAWIGRPVQGLLIGFAAGAAIASVLIALDDRAN' A
#
# COMPACT_ATOMS: atom_id res chain seq x y z
N MET A 1 -2.07 12.65 10.34
CA MET A 1 -1.39 11.32 10.30
C MET A 1 0.14 11.41 10.37
N ASN A 2 0.80 10.60 11.21
CA ASN A 2 2.27 10.47 11.21
C ASN A 2 2.74 9.83 9.89
N ALA A 3 3.73 10.44 9.21
CA ALA A 3 4.32 9.92 7.97
C ALA A 3 4.78 8.44 8.07
N LEU A 4 5.10 7.99 9.29
CA LEU A 4 5.40 6.60 9.63
C LEU A 4 4.25 5.63 9.36
N ALA A 5 3.00 6.03 9.62
CA ALA A 5 1.83 5.19 9.36
C ALA A 5 1.57 5.05 7.85
N PHE A 6 1.77 6.13 7.09
CA PHE A 6 1.65 6.13 5.63
C PHE A 6 2.73 5.24 5.00
N GLY A 7 3.99 5.42 5.40
CA GLY A 7 5.11 4.59 4.94
C GLY A 7 4.94 3.12 5.33
N GLY A 8 4.44 2.84 6.54
CA GLY A 8 4.17 1.49 7.02
C GLY A 8 3.07 0.77 6.22
N CYS A 9 1.95 1.43 5.96
CA CYS A 9 0.88 0.88 5.12
C CYS A 9 1.37 0.60 3.69
N LEU A 10 2.14 1.52 3.12
CA LEU A 10 2.64 1.40 1.76
C LEU A 10 3.67 0.25 1.65
N ALA A 11 4.57 0.13 2.61
CA ALA A 11 5.52 -0.97 2.71
C ALA A 11 4.80 -2.32 2.88
N ALA A 12 3.81 -2.40 3.77
CA ALA A 12 3.02 -3.62 4.00
C ALA A 12 2.27 -4.06 2.74
N CYS A 13 1.56 -3.15 2.07
CA CYS A 13 0.85 -3.47 0.82
C CYS A 13 1.81 -3.87 -0.31
N SER A 14 2.99 -3.26 -0.41
CA SER A 14 4.00 -3.63 -1.41
C SER A 14 4.57 -5.03 -1.18
N LEU A 15 4.83 -5.41 0.08
CA LEU A 15 5.31 -6.75 0.46
C LEU A 15 4.25 -7.81 0.21
N VAL A 16 2.99 -7.53 0.56
CA VAL A 16 1.86 -8.43 0.28
C VAL A 16 1.68 -8.61 -1.22
N GLY A 17 1.70 -7.51 -1.99
CA GLY A 17 1.61 -7.57 -3.45
C GLY A 17 2.75 -8.36 -4.07
N LEU A 18 4.00 -8.16 -3.62
CA LEU A 18 5.16 -8.92 -4.08
C LEU A 18 5.05 -10.40 -3.72
N ALA A 19 4.59 -10.73 -2.51
CA ALA A 19 4.38 -12.12 -2.10
C ALA A 19 3.34 -12.80 -2.99
N ILE A 20 2.18 -12.17 -3.22
CA ILE A 20 1.13 -12.70 -4.11
C ILE A 20 1.64 -12.82 -5.55
N GLY A 21 2.37 -11.83 -6.04
CA GLY A 21 3.01 -11.87 -7.36
C GLY A 21 4.01 -13.00 -7.49
N ALA A 22 4.82 -13.25 -6.46
CA ALA A 22 5.78 -14.35 -6.44
C ALA A 22 5.07 -15.72 -6.48
N TRP A 23 3.95 -15.88 -5.76
CA TRP A 23 3.12 -17.09 -5.80
C TRP A 23 2.52 -17.37 -7.19
N ILE A 24 2.23 -16.34 -7.98
CA ILE A 24 1.66 -16.44 -9.33
C ILE A 24 2.77 -16.48 -10.41
N GLY A 25 4.05 -16.41 -10.02
CA GLY A 25 5.19 -16.36 -10.94
C GLY A 25 5.39 -15.00 -11.63
N ARG A 26 4.72 -13.94 -11.15
CA ARG A 26 4.81 -12.56 -11.66
C ARG A 26 5.13 -11.56 -10.52
N PRO A 27 6.33 -11.63 -9.91
CA PRO A 27 6.68 -10.84 -8.73
C PRO A 27 6.66 -9.33 -8.98
N VAL A 28 7.10 -8.89 -10.16
CA VAL A 28 7.15 -7.45 -10.52
C VAL A 28 5.75 -6.86 -10.65
N GLN A 29 4.80 -7.59 -11.27
CA GLN A 29 3.42 -7.14 -11.36
C GLN A 29 2.74 -7.11 -10.00
N GLY A 30 2.98 -8.12 -9.16
CA GLY A 30 2.47 -8.12 -7.79
C GLY A 30 2.97 -6.94 -6.96
N LEU A 31 4.27 -6.60 -7.06
CA LEU A 31 4.83 -5.42 -6.42
C LEU A 31 4.14 -4.14 -6.91
N LEU A 32 4.00 -3.95 -8.23
CA LEU A 32 3.37 -2.76 -8.80
C LEU A 32 1.91 -2.60 -8.35
N ILE A 33 1.15 -3.70 -8.31
CA ILE A 33 -0.24 -3.72 -7.84
C ILE A 33 -0.30 -3.40 -6.34
N GLY A 34 0.58 -4.01 -5.54
CA GLY A 34 0.67 -3.75 -4.10
C GLY A 34 1.06 -2.31 -3.78
N PHE A 35 1.96 -1.73 -4.58
CA PHE A 35 2.37 -0.33 -4.44
C PHE A 35 1.26 0.64 -4.83
N ALA A 36 0.57 0.38 -5.95
CA ALA A 36 -0.57 1.19 -6.40
C ALA A 36 -1.75 1.12 -5.41
N ALA A 37 -2.08 -0.08 -4.91
CA ALA A 37 -3.09 -0.26 -3.87
C ALA A 37 -2.69 0.43 -2.56
N GLY A 38 -1.43 0.27 -2.12
CA GLY A 38 -0.91 0.92 -0.92
C GLY A 38 -1.00 2.44 -0.99
N ALA A 39 -0.63 3.04 -2.12
CA ALA A 39 -0.74 4.48 -2.34
C ALA A 39 -2.20 4.97 -2.33
N ALA A 40 -3.13 4.21 -2.93
CA ALA A 40 -4.56 4.53 -2.94
C ALA A 40 -5.19 4.44 -1.53
N ILE A 41 -4.90 3.38 -0.79
CA ILE A 41 -5.41 3.18 0.58
C ILE A 41 -4.88 4.29 1.50
N ALA A 42 -3.58 4.62 1.36
CA ALA A 42 -2.95 5.60 2.20
C ALA A 42 -3.46 7.03 1.93
N SER A 43 -3.81 7.36 0.67
CA SER A 43 -4.45 8.63 0.32
C SER A 43 -5.91 8.72 0.80
N VAL A 44 -6.64 7.61 0.79
CA VAL A 44 -7.98 7.52 1.42
C VAL A 44 -7.88 7.70 2.94
N LEU A 45 -6.89 7.10 3.60
CA LEU A 45 -6.66 7.29 5.03
C LEU A 45 -6.38 8.75 5.38
N ILE A 46 -5.58 9.46 4.57
CA ILE A 46 -5.34 10.90 4.75
C ILE A 46 -6.63 11.70 4.61
N ALA A 47 -7.43 11.40 3.59
CA ALA A 47 -8.71 12.08 3.40
C ALA A 47 -9.71 11.81 4.53
N LEU A 48 -9.68 10.62 5.14
CA LEU A 48 -10.51 10.27 6.29
C LEU A 48 -10.01 10.95 7.58
N ASP A 49 -8.69 11.03 7.80
CA ASP A 49 -8.08 11.74 8.95
C ASP A 49 -8.39 13.24 8.89
N ASP A 50 -8.30 13.86 7.70
CA ASP A 50 -8.65 15.27 7.46
C ASP A 50 -10.14 15.57 7.72
N ARG A 51 -11.03 14.61 7.41
CA ARG A 51 -12.47 14.73 7.68
C ARG A 51 -12.86 14.42 9.13
N ALA A 52 -11.96 13.82 9.91
CA ALA A 52 -12.21 13.47 11.30
C ALA A 52 -11.79 14.59 12.29
N ASN A 53 -11.16 15.66 11.80
CA ASN A 53 -10.75 16.84 12.56
C ASN A 53 -11.58 18.08 12.18
#